data_AF-A0AAW0GX74-F1
#
_entry.id   AF-A0AAW0GX74-F1
#
_cell.length_a   1.000
_cell.length_b   1.000
_cell.length_c   1.000
_cell.angle_alpha   90.00
_cell.angle_beta   90.00
_cell.angle_gamma   90.00
#
_symmetry.space_group_name_H-M   'P 1'
#
loop_
_entity.id
_entity.type
_entity.pdbx_description
1 polymer ?
#
loop_
_entity_poly.entity_id
_entity_poly.type
_entity_poly.pdbx_seq_one_letter_code
_entity_poly.pdbx_strand_id
1 'polypeptide(L)'
;MRGVSRAAALIAAATALVGGVHAIQKVSRAGRYLYTDDGNRFFIKGIAYQEQGAISTDPNNPFLEPSSFIDPLADGTACTRDLPFLQQLGVNAIRVYSVNSSLDHDSCMSTFSNAGIYTIIDLSLPVNGSIDRSSPSWSTNLLDLYINTINVFKKYDNVLAYNVGNEVVIAPNGTAAAAYIKAAARDTRAYLNSISSSALVGYAAIDGDNTWVTPLANFLSCDPSGGNSGNTAIDLFGLNNYEWCGDATAGCLQWQERCLCRIQRPSLLQ
;
A
#
# COMPACT_ATOMS: atom_id res chain seq x y z
N MET A 1 9.15 27.47 -75.54
CA MET A 1 8.67 28.03 -74.24
C MET A 1 7.22 27.62 -74.05
N ARG A 2 6.78 27.41 -72.80
CA ARG A 2 5.56 26.73 -72.31
C ARG A 2 5.82 25.22 -72.11
N GLY A 3 5.99 24.68 -70.90
CA GLY A 3 5.69 25.17 -69.56
C GLY A 3 5.14 23.99 -68.77
N VAL A 4 6.02 23.12 -68.28
CA VAL A 4 5.67 21.99 -67.41
C VAL A 4 5.36 22.53 -66.02
N SER A 5 4.17 22.27 -65.48
CA SER A 5 3.83 22.55 -64.08
C SER A 5 2.82 21.50 -63.63
N ARG A 6 3.31 20.34 -63.20
CA ARG A 6 3.45 19.94 -61.78
C ARG A 6 2.09 19.84 -61.08
N ALA A 7 1.54 18.63 -61.11
CA ALA A 7 0.50 18.18 -60.22
C ALA A 7 0.98 18.29 -58.76
N ALA A 8 0.29 19.08 -57.95
CA ALA A 8 0.46 19.10 -56.51
C ALA A 8 -0.47 18.05 -55.90
N ALA A 9 0.08 16.87 -55.60
CA ALA A 9 -0.58 15.91 -54.72
C ALA A 9 -0.46 16.40 -53.27
N LEU A 10 -1.55 16.90 -52.70
CA LEU A 10 -1.67 17.19 -51.28
C LEU A 10 -1.83 15.87 -50.53
N ILE A 11 -0.73 15.35 -49.96
CA ILE A 11 -0.78 14.29 -48.96
C ILE A 11 -1.08 14.99 -47.62
N ALA A 12 -2.34 14.98 -47.21
CA ALA A 12 -2.72 15.30 -45.83
C ALA A 12 -2.36 14.11 -44.94
N ALA A 13 -1.19 14.15 -44.30
CA ALA A 13 -0.86 13.21 -43.25
C ALA A 13 -1.67 13.59 -41.99
N ALA A 14 -2.79 12.90 -41.77
CA ALA A 14 -3.48 12.93 -40.50
C ALA A 14 -2.64 12.14 -39.48
N THR A 15 -1.81 12.83 -38.70
CA THR A 15 -1.24 12.28 -37.47
C THR A 15 -2.39 12.12 -36.47
N ALA A 16 -2.99 10.93 -36.46
CA ALA A 16 -3.77 10.48 -35.32
C ALA A 16 -2.83 10.42 -34.11
N LEU A 17 -2.92 11.42 -33.22
CA LEU A 17 -2.46 11.29 -31.85
C LEU A 17 -3.32 10.21 -31.21
N VAL A 18 -2.89 8.95 -31.37
CA VAL A 18 -3.32 7.88 -30.48
C VAL A 18 -2.77 8.29 -29.12
N GLY A 19 -3.60 8.94 -28.31
CA GLY A 19 -3.35 9.10 -26.88
C GLY A 19 -3.31 7.70 -26.29
N GLY A 20 -2.12 7.09 -26.29
CA GLY A 20 -1.90 5.84 -25.57
C GLY A 20 -2.26 6.10 -24.12
N VAL A 21 -3.15 5.29 -23.57
CA VAL A 21 -3.27 5.15 -22.12
C VAL A 21 -1.91 4.61 -21.67
N HIS A 22 -1.02 5.51 -21.27
CA HIS A 22 0.22 5.10 -20.65
C HIS A 22 -0.15 4.59 -19.28
N ALA A 23 0.02 3.28 -19.08
CA ALA A 23 -0.06 2.68 -17.76
C ALA A 23 0.82 3.48 -16.79
N ILE A 24 0.33 3.67 -15.57
CA ILE A 24 1.12 4.32 -14.53
C ILE A 24 2.46 3.58 -14.36
N GLN A 25 3.55 4.32 -14.09
CA GLN A 25 4.87 3.70 -13.94
C GLN A 25 4.83 2.64 -12.84
N LYS A 26 5.51 1.50 -13.04
CA LYS A 26 5.61 0.56 -11.92
C LYS A 26 6.57 1.12 -10.89
N VAL A 27 6.23 0.88 -9.63
CA VAL A 27 7.10 1.17 -8.49
C VAL A 27 7.66 -0.15 -7.97
N SER A 28 8.98 -0.23 -7.89
CA SER A 28 9.70 -1.39 -7.40
C SER A 28 10.56 -1.03 -6.20
N ARG A 29 10.90 -2.04 -5.39
CA ARG A 29 11.81 -1.91 -4.25
C ARG A 29 13.21 -2.34 -4.65
N ALA A 30 14.20 -1.50 -4.37
CA ALA A 30 15.62 -1.86 -4.38
C ALA A 30 16.23 -1.52 -3.00
N GLY A 31 16.62 -2.55 -2.24
CA GLY A 31 17.10 -2.36 -0.86
C GLY A 31 16.01 -1.78 0.05
N ARG A 32 16.24 -0.60 0.64
CA ARG A 32 15.30 0.08 1.56
C ARG A 32 14.45 1.17 0.88
N TYR A 33 14.43 1.15 -0.45
CA TYR A 33 14.17 2.32 -1.28
C TYR A 33 13.26 1.93 -2.45
N LEU A 34 12.22 2.75 -2.73
CA LEU A 34 11.31 2.60 -3.86
C LEU A 34 11.72 3.41 -5.10
N TYR A 35 11.59 2.84 -6.29
CA TYR A 35 11.95 3.50 -7.55
C TYR A 35 10.88 3.27 -8.60
N THR A 36 10.65 4.26 -9.45
CA THR A 36 9.87 4.12 -10.69
C THR A 36 10.73 3.45 -11.77
N ASP A 37 10.09 2.90 -12.81
CA ASP A 37 10.75 2.18 -13.91
C ASP A 37 11.82 3.01 -14.66
N ASP A 38 11.72 4.33 -14.63
CA ASP A 38 12.71 5.26 -15.21
C ASP A 38 13.92 5.51 -14.28
N GLY A 39 13.98 4.84 -13.13
CA GLY A 39 15.06 4.92 -12.16
C GLY A 39 14.93 6.07 -11.15
N ASN A 40 13.85 6.86 -11.19
CA ASN A 40 13.66 7.95 -10.25
C ASN A 40 13.28 7.44 -8.85
N ARG A 41 13.76 8.15 -7.82
CA ARG A 41 13.44 7.86 -6.42
C ARG A 41 11.96 8.13 -6.17
N PHE A 42 11.20 7.10 -5.78
CA PHE A 42 9.80 7.21 -5.41
C PHE A 42 9.64 7.44 -3.90
N PHE A 43 8.87 8.47 -3.54
CA PHE A 43 8.45 8.77 -2.18
C PHE A 43 6.93 8.70 -2.11
N ILE A 44 6.40 8.00 -1.12
CA ILE A 44 4.95 7.96 -0.87
C ILE A 44 4.57 9.30 -0.23
N LYS A 45 3.75 10.09 -0.94
CA LYS A 45 3.04 11.26 -0.44
C LYS A 45 1.57 10.88 -0.39
N GLY A 46 1.18 10.25 0.72
CA GLY A 46 -0.09 9.55 0.84
C GLY A 46 -1.11 10.24 1.73
N ILE A 47 -2.38 9.86 1.55
CA ILE A 47 -3.48 10.14 2.48
C ILE A 47 -4.32 8.89 2.73
N ALA A 48 -4.89 8.74 3.93
CA ALA A 48 -5.92 7.73 4.18
C ALA A 48 -7.20 8.10 3.41
N TYR A 49 -7.76 7.14 2.66
CA TYR A 49 -8.97 7.32 1.87
C TYR A 49 -9.94 6.19 2.18
N GLN A 50 -10.73 6.37 3.25
CA GLN A 50 -11.63 5.35 3.78
C GLN A 50 -12.80 6.03 4.47
N GLU A 51 -14.01 5.78 3.99
CA GLU A 51 -15.22 6.20 4.68
C GLU A 51 -15.42 5.36 5.95
N GLN A 52 -15.86 6.02 7.01
CA GLN A 52 -16.09 5.41 8.31
C GLN A 52 -17.29 4.46 8.23
N GLY A 53 -17.04 3.17 8.52
CA GLY A 53 -18.11 2.20 8.72
C GLY A 53 -18.88 2.43 10.02
N ALA A 54 -19.95 1.66 10.26
CA ALA A 54 -20.75 1.79 11.47
C ALA A 54 -19.90 1.59 12.73
N ILE A 55 -19.88 2.61 13.60
CA ILE A 55 -19.14 2.58 14.87
C ILE A 55 -19.83 1.59 15.81
N SER A 56 -19.07 0.65 16.35
CA SER A 56 -19.58 -0.27 17.37
C SER A 56 -19.57 0.40 18.75
N THR A 57 -20.68 0.32 19.47
CA THR A 57 -20.82 0.80 20.86
C THR A 57 -20.56 -0.31 21.89
N ASP A 58 -19.95 -1.42 21.48
CA ASP A 58 -19.64 -2.54 22.39
C ASP A 58 -18.56 -2.09 23.40
N PRO A 59 -18.81 -2.20 24.72
CA PRO A 59 -17.80 -1.88 25.73
C PRO A 59 -16.54 -2.76 25.65
N ASN A 60 -16.59 -3.90 24.97
CA ASN A 60 -15.44 -4.77 24.71
C ASN A 60 -14.66 -4.38 23.44
N ASN A 61 -15.02 -3.27 22.80
CA ASN A 61 -14.33 -2.70 21.64
C ASN A 61 -13.68 -1.35 22.00
N PRO A 62 -12.60 -1.34 22.80
CA PRO A 62 -11.97 -0.10 23.26
C PRO A 62 -11.31 0.69 22.12
N PHE A 63 -11.13 0.08 20.96
CA PHE A 63 -10.50 0.69 19.77
C PHE A 63 -11.51 1.24 18.76
N LEU A 64 -12.81 1.20 19.08
CA LEU A 64 -13.90 1.67 18.21
C LEU A 64 -13.85 1.04 16.80
N GLU A 65 -13.39 -0.22 16.72
CA GLU A 65 -13.33 -0.97 15.48
C GLU A 65 -14.74 -1.07 14.88
N PRO A 66 -14.93 -0.73 13.59
CA PRO A 66 -16.26 -0.65 13.04
C PRO A 66 -16.84 -2.05 12.82
N SER A 67 -18.16 -2.20 12.98
CA SER A 67 -18.86 -3.48 12.75
C SER A 67 -19.18 -3.73 11.27
N SER A 68 -18.86 -2.78 10.40
CA SER A 68 -19.04 -2.80 8.95
C SER A 68 -17.99 -1.89 8.30
N PHE A 69 -17.92 -1.89 6.98
CA PHE A 69 -17.09 -0.95 6.23
C PHE A 69 -17.82 -0.49 4.97
N ILE A 70 -17.42 0.67 4.46
CA ILE A 70 -17.80 1.17 3.15
C ILE A 70 -16.59 0.98 2.25
N ASP A 71 -16.77 0.45 1.04
CA ASP A 71 -15.68 0.35 0.06
C ASP A 71 -15.66 1.63 -0.78
N PRO A 72 -14.72 2.56 -0.54
CA PRO A 72 -14.69 3.82 -1.27
C PRO A 72 -14.21 3.63 -2.72
N LEU A 73 -13.56 2.50 -3.04
CA LEU A 73 -13.07 2.23 -4.39
C LEU A 73 -14.17 1.65 -5.31
N ALA A 74 -15.29 1.22 -4.74
CA ALA A 74 -16.44 0.74 -5.52
C ALA A 74 -17.37 1.86 -5.99
N ASP A 75 -17.21 3.09 -5.48
CA ASP A 75 -17.99 4.27 -5.89
C ASP A 75 -17.18 5.18 -6.83
N GLY A 76 -17.27 4.91 -8.13
CA GLY A 76 -16.61 5.73 -9.15
C GLY A 76 -17.05 7.20 -9.17
N THR A 77 -18.27 7.51 -8.74
CA THR A 77 -18.77 8.90 -8.67
C THR A 77 -18.10 9.64 -7.52
N ALA A 78 -17.98 9.02 -6.35
CA ALA A 78 -17.23 9.56 -5.22
C ALA A 78 -15.74 9.75 -5.57
N CYS A 79 -15.10 8.75 -6.18
CA CYS A 79 -13.70 8.89 -6.60
C CYS A 79 -13.47 10.04 -7.59
N THR A 80 -14.38 10.22 -8.55
CA THR A 80 -14.32 11.35 -9.50
C THR A 80 -14.54 12.69 -8.81
N ARG A 81 -15.47 12.75 -7.85
CA ARG A 81 -15.72 13.95 -7.02
C ARG A 81 -14.49 14.33 -6.20
N ASP A 82 -13.78 13.34 -5.67
CA ASP A 82 -12.69 13.55 -4.71
C ASP A 82 -11.33 13.79 -5.39
N LEU A 83 -11.14 13.29 -6.62
CA LEU A 83 -9.90 13.43 -7.37
C LEU A 83 -9.35 14.88 -7.44
N PRO A 84 -10.15 15.93 -7.74
CA PRO A 84 -9.64 17.30 -7.78
C PRO A 84 -9.02 17.76 -6.47
N PHE A 85 -9.52 17.29 -5.32
CA PHE A 85 -8.98 17.62 -4.00
C PHE A 85 -7.70 16.85 -3.70
N LEU A 86 -7.65 15.56 -4.07
CA LEU A 86 -6.43 14.75 -3.97
C LEU A 86 -5.29 15.36 -4.82
N GLN A 87 -5.60 15.83 -6.03
CA GLN A 87 -4.64 16.53 -6.88
C GLN A 87 -4.17 17.86 -6.27
N GLN A 88 -5.06 18.64 -5.66
CA GLN A 88 -4.69 19.87 -4.94
C GLN A 88 -3.77 19.60 -3.74
N LEU A 89 -3.99 18.49 -3.02
CA LEU A 89 -3.10 18.04 -1.94
C LEU A 89 -1.74 17.55 -2.46
N GLY A 90 -1.63 17.24 -3.76
CA GLY A 90 -0.41 16.73 -4.38
C GLY A 90 -0.04 15.33 -3.91
N VAL A 91 -1.04 14.51 -3.52
CA VAL A 91 -0.81 13.12 -3.13
C VAL A 91 -0.52 12.27 -4.36
N ASN A 92 0.34 11.27 -4.20
CA ASN A 92 0.58 10.25 -5.22
C ASN A 92 0.13 8.87 -4.76
N ALA A 93 -0.40 8.73 -3.55
CA ALA A 93 -0.92 7.47 -3.05
C ALA A 93 -2.11 7.69 -2.13
N ILE A 94 -2.99 6.68 -2.07
CA ILE A 94 -4.02 6.57 -1.05
C ILE A 94 -3.87 5.25 -0.31
N ARG A 95 -4.20 5.25 0.99
CA ARG A 95 -4.35 4.01 1.77
C ARG A 95 -5.83 3.72 2.00
N VAL A 96 -6.26 2.53 1.59
CA VAL A 96 -7.65 2.06 1.75
C VAL A 96 -7.63 0.86 2.69
N TYR A 97 -8.43 0.91 3.75
CA TYR A 97 -8.38 -0.05 4.84
C TYR A 97 -9.28 -1.26 4.62
N SER A 98 -10.32 -1.12 3.78
CA SER A 98 -11.28 -2.18 3.55
C SER A 98 -11.91 -2.05 2.17
N VAL A 99 -11.83 -3.13 1.39
CA VAL A 99 -12.40 -3.24 0.06
C VAL A 99 -13.27 -4.50 -0.03
N ASN A 100 -14.36 -4.43 -0.78
CA ASN A 100 -15.26 -5.55 -1.00
C ASN A 100 -14.94 -6.22 -2.34
N SER A 101 -14.33 -7.40 -2.26
CA SER A 101 -13.90 -8.21 -3.41
C SER A 101 -15.05 -8.75 -4.28
N SER A 102 -16.31 -8.47 -3.95
CA SER A 102 -17.48 -8.82 -4.79
C SER A 102 -17.97 -7.65 -5.66
N LEU A 103 -17.39 -6.45 -5.53
CA LEU A 103 -17.80 -5.26 -6.27
C LEU A 103 -16.84 -4.96 -7.42
N ASP A 104 -17.28 -4.08 -8.33
CA ASP A 104 -16.45 -3.53 -9.40
C ASP A 104 -15.71 -2.27 -8.93
N HIS A 105 -14.43 -2.15 -9.28
CA HIS A 105 -13.59 -0.99 -8.94
C HIS A 105 -13.00 -0.31 -10.18
N ASP A 106 -13.43 -0.69 -11.39
CA ASP A 106 -12.80 -0.28 -12.65
C ASP A 106 -12.80 1.25 -12.81
N SER A 107 -13.95 1.87 -12.50
CA SER A 107 -14.12 3.31 -12.62
C SER A 107 -13.20 4.09 -11.68
N CYS A 108 -13.14 3.71 -10.40
CA CYS A 108 -12.33 4.42 -9.42
C CYS A 108 -10.83 4.18 -9.64
N MET A 109 -10.43 2.92 -9.87
CA MET A 109 -9.02 2.58 -10.06
C MET A 109 -8.45 3.23 -11.33
N SER A 110 -9.23 3.28 -12.41
CA SER A 110 -8.85 4.01 -13.64
C SER A 110 -8.75 5.51 -13.39
N THR A 111 -9.66 6.10 -12.62
CA THR A 111 -9.65 7.53 -12.26
C THR A 111 -8.36 7.90 -11.53
N PHE A 112 -7.94 7.09 -10.54
CA PHE A 112 -6.72 7.34 -9.78
C PHE A 112 -5.45 6.99 -10.58
N SER A 113 -5.45 5.91 -11.35
CA SER A 113 -4.31 5.56 -12.22
C SER A 113 -4.01 6.66 -13.24
N ASN A 114 -5.05 7.18 -13.92
CA ASN A 114 -4.93 8.30 -14.87
C ASN A 114 -4.39 9.59 -14.22
N ALA A 115 -4.54 9.74 -12.90
CA ALA A 115 -4.04 10.86 -12.14
C ALA A 115 -2.66 10.61 -11.51
N GLY A 116 -2.03 9.44 -11.74
CA GLY A 116 -0.76 9.09 -11.13
C GLY A 116 -0.85 8.74 -9.64
N ILE A 117 -2.04 8.33 -9.16
CA ILE A 117 -2.30 7.99 -7.76
C ILE A 117 -2.32 6.47 -7.59
N TYR A 118 -1.42 5.97 -6.75
CA TYR A 118 -1.35 4.55 -6.39
C TYR A 118 -2.24 4.21 -5.18
N THR A 119 -2.59 2.94 -5.03
CA THR A 119 -3.31 2.43 -3.86
C THR A 119 -2.43 1.53 -3.00
N ILE A 120 -2.48 1.73 -1.70
CA ILE A 120 -2.06 0.76 -0.68
C ILE A 120 -3.34 0.18 -0.08
N ILE A 121 -3.55 -1.13 -0.26
CA ILE A 121 -4.80 -1.79 0.11
C ILE A 121 -4.52 -2.73 1.29
N ASP A 122 -5.18 -2.52 2.42
CA ASP A 122 -5.16 -3.48 3.51
C ASP A 122 -6.01 -4.70 3.12
N LEU A 123 -5.44 -5.91 3.26
CA LEU A 123 -6.12 -7.16 2.90
C LEU A 123 -7.08 -7.63 4.00
N SER A 124 -6.86 -7.16 5.22
CA SER A 124 -7.73 -7.42 6.36
C SER A 124 -9.04 -6.65 6.25
N LEU A 125 -10.12 -7.25 6.73
CA LEU A 125 -11.40 -6.58 6.93
C LEU A 125 -11.72 -6.49 8.44
N PRO A 126 -12.62 -5.58 8.84
CA PRO A 126 -13.12 -5.51 10.21
C PRO A 126 -13.79 -6.82 10.65
N VAL A 127 -14.12 -6.91 11.94
CA VAL A 127 -14.77 -8.07 12.55
C VAL A 127 -13.89 -9.32 12.49
N ASN A 128 -14.15 -10.27 11.59
CA ASN A 128 -13.49 -11.57 11.53
C ASN A 128 -12.53 -11.73 10.35
N GLY A 129 -12.28 -10.65 9.60
CA GLY A 129 -11.40 -10.64 8.44
C GLY A 129 -9.96 -10.26 8.73
N SER A 130 -9.49 -10.40 9.98
CA SER A 130 -8.16 -9.97 10.41
C SER A 130 -7.54 -10.95 11.41
N ILE A 131 -6.23 -10.82 11.65
CA ILE A 131 -5.55 -11.54 12.72
C ILE A 131 -6.01 -10.95 14.06
N ASP A 132 -6.72 -11.74 14.86
CA ASP A 132 -7.16 -11.34 16.21
C ASP A 132 -5.94 -11.18 17.13
N ARG A 133 -5.69 -9.96 17.60
CA ARG A 133 -4.58 -9.66 18.52
C ARG A 133 -4.64 -10.44 19.84
N SER A 134 -5.84 -10.80 20.31
CA SER A 134 -6.08 -11.51 21.57
C SER A 134 -5.90 -13.03 21.44
N SER A 135 -6.14 -13.57 20.25
CA SER A 135 -5.99 -14.98 19.92
C SER A 135 -5.44 -15.13 18.50
N PRO A 136 -4.15 -14.79 18.28
CA PRO A 136 -3.62 -14.64 16.93
C PRO A 136 -3.56 -16.00 16.24
N SER A 137 -4.10 -16.03 15.02
CA SER A 137 -4.08 -17.19 14.14
C SER A 137 -3.94 -16.76 12.69
N TRP A 138 -3.34 -17.62 11.87
CA TRP A 138 -3.30 -17.48 10.42
C TRP A 138 -3.96 -18.72 9.83
N SER A 139 -5.20 -18.56 9.39
CA SER A 139 -6.06 -19.65 8.93
C SER A 139 -6.25 -19.62 7.42
N THR A 140 -6.73 -20.73 6.85
CA THR A 140 -7.08 -20.79 5.42
C THR A 140 -8.17 -19.78 5.07
N ASN A 141 -9.11 -19.49 5.96
CA ASN A 141 -10.16 -18.48 5.72
C ASN A 141 -9.57 -17.08 5.52
N LEU A 142 -8.56 -16.70 6.31
CA LEU A 142 -7.87 -15.41 6.14
C LEU A 142 -7.01 -15.40 4.88
N LEU A 143 -6.33 -16.51 4.58
CA LEU A 143 -5.57 -16.65 3.33
C LEU A 143 -6.48 -16.52 2.10
N ASP A 144 -7.64 -17.19 2.09
CA ASP A 144 -8.61 -17.13 1.00
C ASP A 144 -9.17 -15.72 0.85
N LEU A 145 -9.48 -15.03 1.96
CA LEU A 145 -9.88 -13.63 1.95
C LEU A 145 -8.83 -12.76 1.24
N TYR A 146 -7.56 -12.90 1.62
CA TYR A 146 -6.46 -12.11 1.09
C TYR A 146 -6.25 -12.39 -0.41
N ILE A 147 -6.24 -13.67 -0.80
CA ILE A 147 -6.11 -14.10 -2.19
C ILE A 147 -7.28 -13.61 -3.05
N ASN A 148 -8.51 -13.66 -2.54
CA ASN A 148 -9.69 -13.17 -3.27
C ASN A 148 -9.59 -11.68 -3.55
N THR A 149 -9.18 -10.87 -2.57
CA THR A 149 -8.92 -9.43 -2.77
C THR A 149 -7.83 -9.21 -3.81
N ILE A 150 -6.69 -9.90 -3.71
CA ILE A 150 -5.61 -9.78 -4.70
C ILE A 150 -6.10 -10.15 -6.11
N ASN A 151 -6.95 -11.17 -6.25
CA ASN A 151 -7.47 -11.59 -7.56
C ASN A 151 -8.35 -10.54 -8.24
N VAL A 152 -9.11 -9.77 -7.47
CA VAL A 152 -9.91 -8.65 -7.97
C VAL A 152 -9.01 -7.50 -8.40
N PHE A 153 -8.00 -7.19 -7.59
CA PHE A 153 -7.18 -6.00 -7.77
C PHE A 153 -5.96 -6.18 -8.67
N LYS A 154 -5.54 -7.41 -8.98
CA LYS A 154 -4.36 -7.69 -9.84
C LYS A 154 -4.45 -7.13 -11.26
N LYS A 155 -5.65 -6.77 -11.73
CA LYS A 155 -5.85 -6.17 -13.06
C LYS A 155 -5.52 -4.68 -13.10
N TYR A 156 -5.40 -4.01 -11.96
CA TYR A 156 -5.10 -2.58 -11.87
C TYR A 156 -3.59 -2.35 -11.77
N ASP A 157 -3.08 -1.38 -12.53
CA ASP A 157 -1.65 -1.06 -12.63
C ASP A 157 -1.14 -0.16 -11.49
N ASN A 158 -2.04 0.51 -10.79
CA ASN A 158 -1.74 1.46 -9.73
C ASN A 158 -1.81 0.84 -8.31
N VAL A 159 -1.87 -0.49 -8.16
CA VAL A 159 -1.72 -1.11 -6.82
C VAL A 159 -0.25 -1.16 -6.43
N LEU A 160 0.15 -0.27 -5.53
CA LEU A 160 1.52 -0.19 -5.02
C LEU A 160 1.83 -1.33 -4.03
N ALA A 161 0.95 -1.54 -3.07
CA ALA A 161 1.20 -2.49 -1.99
C ALA A 161 -0.10 -3.05 -1.39
N TYR A 162 0.03 -4.24 -0.81
CA TYR A 162 -0.97 -4.86 0.04
C TYR A 162 -0.48 -4.96 1.48
N ASN A 163 -1.22 -4.41 2.44
CA ASN A 163 -0.91 -4.59 3.86
C ASN A 163 -1.52 -5.90 4.37
N VAL A 164 -0.70 -6.72 5.02
CA VAL A 164 -1.14 -8.01 5.60
C VAL A 164 -1.66 -7.88 7.03
N GLY A 165 -1.58 -6.69 7.62
CA GLY A 165 -2.12 -6.38 8.93
C GLY A 165 -1.85 -4.93 9.33
N ASN A 166 -2.67 -4.44 10.26
CA ASN A 166 -2.60 -3.10 10.83
C ASN A 166 -2.70 -3.20 12.36
N GLU A 167 -1.67 -2.76 13.06
CA GLU A 167 -1.64 -2.67 14.53
C GLU A 167 -2.08 -3.97 15.24
N VAL A 168 -1.62 -5.11 14.73
CA VAL A 168 -1.90 -6.41 15.37
C VAL A 168 -1.07 -6.55 16.66
N VAL A 169 0.19 -6.09 16.63
CA VAL A 169 1.04 -5.95 17.82
C VAL A 169 0.98 -4.50 18.31
N ILE A 170 0.31 -4.27 19.44
CA ILE A 170 0.13 -2.92 20.02
C ILE A 170 0.98 -2.65 21.27
N ALA A 171 1.60 -3.69 21.83
CA ALA A 171 2.36 -3.61 23.08
C ALA A 171 3.43 -4.71 23.14
N PRO A 172 4.47 -4.57 23.99
CA PRO A 172 5.57 -5.54 24.09
C PRO A 172 5.13 -6.99 24.36
N ASN A 173 4.06 -7.17 25.13
CA ASN A 173 3.49 -8.48 25.46
C ASN A 173 2.65 -9.11 24.32
N GLY A 174 2.38 -8.37 23.23
CA GLY A 174 1.65 -8.84 22.05
C GLY A 174 2.53 -9.45 20.96
N THR A 175 3.84 -9.53 21.16
CA THR A 175 4.81 -9.95 20.13
C THR A 175 4.61 -11.38 19.62
N ALA A 176 3.88 -12.24 20.34
CA ALA A 176 3.50 -13.57 19.88
C ALA A 176 2.71 -13.53 18.54
N ALA A 177 1.97 -12.45 18.27
CA ALA A 177 1.25 -12.29 17.00
C ALA A 177 2.19 -12.10 15.79
N ALA A 178 3.45 -11.70 16.00
CA ALA A 178 4.40 -11.41 14.93
C ALA A 178 4.67 -12.61 14.01
N ALA A 179 4.65 -13.84 14.56
CA ALA A 179 4.82 -15.05 13.76
C ALA A 179 3.68 -15.26 12.75
N TYR A 180 2.45 -14.92 13.12
CA TYR A 180 1.27 -15.03 12.24
C TYR A 180 1.28 -13.93 11.17
N ILE A 181 1.68 -12.71 11.53
CA ILE A 181 1.88 -11.62 10.56
C ILE A 181 2.94 -12.00 9.54
N LYS A 182 4.04 -12.62 9.99
CA LYS A 182 5.11 -13.10 9.11
C LYS A 182 4.65 -14.25 8.21
N ALA A 183 3.82 -15.16 8.71
CA ALA A 183 3.20 -16.20 7.89
C ALA A 183 2.27 -15.60 6.81
N ALA A 184 1.44 -14.62 7.16
CA ALA A 184 0.59 -13.90 6.22
C ALA A 184 1.41 -13.18 5.14
N ALA A 185 2.51 -12.52 5.51
CA ALA A 185 3.43 -11.89 4.57
C ALA A 185 4.07 -12.89 3.60
N ARG A 186 4.57 -14.02 4.12
CA ARG A 186 5.15 -15.11 3.31
C ARG A 186 4.15 -15.64 2.30
N ASP A 187 2.94 -16.00 2.74
CA ASP A 187 1.96 -16.65 1.87
C ASP A 187 1.41 -15.66 0.83
N THR A 188 1.21 -14.40 1.22
CA THR A 188 0.85 -13.31 0.30
C THR A 188 1.94 -13.10 -0.76
N ARG A 189 3.22 -13.04 -0.35
CA ARG A 189 4.34 -12.92 -1.30
C ARG A 189 4.42 -14.12 -2.24
N ALA A 190 4.31 -15.33 -1.71
CA ALA A 190 4.32 -16.55 -2.52
C ALA A 190 3.20 -16.52 -3.58
N TYR A 191 2.00 -16.06 -3.19
CA TYR A 191 0.90 -15.90 -4.12
C TYR A 191 1.17 -14.82 -5.18
N LEU A 192 1.61 -13.62 -4.78
CA LEU A 192 1.95 -12.54 -5.71
C LEU A 192 3.02 -12.98 -6.73
N ASN A 193 4.03 -13.71 -6.28
CA ASN A 193 5.07 -14.27 -7.15
C ASN A 193 4.47 -15.29 -8.15
N SER A 194 3.55 -16.15 -7.71
CA SER A 194 2.89 -17.14 -8.57
C SER A 194 2.08 -16.53 -9.72
N ILE A 195 1.61 -15.28 -9.55
CA ILE A 195 0.86 -14.53 -10.57
C ILE A 195 1.69 -13.42 -11.23
N SER A 196 3.02 -13.41 -11.00
CA SER A 196 3.95 -12.39 -11.52
C SER A 196 3.56 -10.95 -11.17
N SER A 197 2.95 -10.73 -10.00
CA SER A 197 2.58 -9.39 -9.53
C SER A 197 3.79 -8.66 -8.92
N SER A 198 3.93 -7.38 -9.26
CA SER A 198 4.95 -6.48 -8.70
C SER A 198 4.51 -5.77 -7.42
N ALA A 199 3.28 -5.99 -6.95
CA ALA A 199 2.78 -5.35 -5.73
C ALA A 199 3.66 -5.71 -4.52
N LEU A 200 3.89 -4.74 -3.66
CA LEU A 200 4.69 -4.88 -2.45
C LEU A 200 3.84 -5.45 -1.31
N VAL A 201 4.47 -6.15 -0.37
CA VAL A 201 3.81 -6.65 0.85
C VAL A 201 4.16 -5.74 2.03
N GLY A 202 3.17 -5.13 2.64
CA GLY A 202 3.35 -4.19 3.75
C GLY A 202 2.79 -4.69 5.08
N TYR A 203 3.24 -4.06 6.16
CA TYR A 203 2.60 -4.14 7.48
C TYR A 203 2.57 -2.74 8.09
N ALA A 204 1.44 -2.36 8.67
CA ALA A 204 1.29 -1.10 9.40
C ALA A 204 1.37 -1.35 10.91
N ALA A 205 2.40 -0.81 11.55
CA ALA A 205 2.64 -0.90 12.99
C ALA A 205 2.09 0.34 13.70
N ILE A 206 1.68 0.17 14.96
CA ILE A 206 1.43 1.30 15.86
C ILE A 206 2.77 1.93 16.27
N ASP A 207 2.75 3.22 16.58
CA ASP A 207 3.89 3.83 17.26
C ASP A 207 4.02 3.36 18.72
N GLY A 208 5.26 3.28 19.21
CA GLY A 208 5.56 2.77 20.53
C GLY A 208 7.04 2.80 20.86
N ASP A 209 7.40 2.29 22.04
CA ASP A 209 8.79 2.27 22.48
C ASP A 209 9.72 1.44 21.55
N ASN A 210 10.92 1.98 21.27
CA ASN A 210 11.89 1.36 20.36
C ASN A 210 12.40 -0.02 20.82
N THR A 211 12.32 -0.33 22.11
CA THR A 211 12.73 -1.62 22.68
C THR A 211 11.94 -2.80 22.13
N TRP A 212 10.76 -2.57 21.54
CA TRP A 212 9.95 -3.63 20.92
C TRP A 212 9.53 -3.34 19.47
N VAL A 213 9.30 -2.07 19.10
CA VAL A 213 8.95 -1.72 17.70
C VAL A 213 10.10 -2.00 16.73
N THR A 214 11.34 -1.68 17.12
CA THR A 214 12.51 -1.95 16.25
C THR A 214 12.77 -3.46 16.09
N PRO A 215 12.78 -4.27 17.16
CA PRO A 215 12.82 -5.72 17.01
C PRO A 215 11.68 -6.30 16.17
N LEU A 216 10.46 -5.76 16.28
CA LEU A 216 9.33 -6.17 15.43
C LEU A 216 9.60 -5.89 13.95
N ALA A 217 10.05 -4.67 13.61
CA ALA A 217 10.43 -4.32 12.24
C ALA A 217 11.52 -5.25 11.70
N ASN A 218 12.58 -5.47 12.48
CA ASN A 218 13.67 -6.39 12.12
C ASN A 218 13.16 -7.82 11.92
N PHE A 219 12.28 -8.31 12.80
CA PHE A 219 11.71 -9.64 12.71
C PHE A 219 10.86 -9.81 11.45
N LEU A 220 10.04 -8.82 11.09
CA LEU A 220 9.20 -8.88 9.89
C LEU A 220 10.01 -8.69 8.59
N SER A 221 11.15 -8.01 8.65
CA SER A 221 12.03 -7.80 7.49
C SER A 221 13.12 -8.86 7.28
N CYS A 222 13.43 -9.71 8.28
CA CYS A 222 14.50 -10.70 8.14
C CYS A 222 14.06 -11.98 7.41
N ASP A 223 14.98 -12.61 6.69
CA ASP A 223 14.81 -13.96 6.16
C ASP A 223 15.37 -14.97 7.18
N PRO A 224 14.55 -15.86 7.77
CA PRO A 224 15.02 -16.82 8.76
C PRO A 224 16.00 -17.85 8.17
N SER A 225 16.06 -18.01 6.84
CA SER A 225 17.02 -18.90 6.19
C SER A 225 18.44 -18.31 6.08
N GLY A 226 18.60 -17.01 6.31
CA GLY A 226 19.87 -16.29 6.06
C GLY A 226 20.24 -16.15 4.58
N GLY A 227 19.42 -16.70 3.67
CA GLY A 227 19.64 -16.63 2.22
C GLY A 227 19.29 -15.29 1.58
N ASN A 228 18.74 -14.35 2.36
CA ASN A 228 18.31 -13.02 1.92
C ASN A 228 17.40 -13.06 0.68
N SER A 229 16.54 -14.08 0.60
CA SER A 229 15.63 -14.29 -0.53
C SER A 229 14.46 -13.31 -0.56
N GLY A 230 14.16 -12.68 0.58
CA GLY A 230 13.00 -11.80 0.75
C GLY A 230 11.64 -12.52 0.75
N ASN A 231 11.60 -13.84 0.52
CA ASN A 231 10.36 -14.62 0.35
C ASN A 231 9.45 -14.66 1.59
N THR A 232 10.00 -14.37 2.77
CA THR A 232 9.28 -14.36 4.05
C THR A 232 9.28 -12.99 4.71
N ALA A 233 9.84 -11.98 4.04
CA ALA A 233 10.00 -10.64 4.56
C ALA A 233 8.92 -9.71 3.99
N ILE A 234 8.53 -8.72 4.78
CA ILE A 234 7.77 -7.57 4.26
C ILE A 234 8.66 -6.67 3.39
N ASP A 235 8.02 -5.97 2.47
CA ASP A 235 8.61 -4.93 1.64
C ASP A 235 8.54 -3.55 2.27
N LEU A 236 7.43 -3.27 2.96
CA LEU A 236 7.15 -1.98 3.58
C LEU A 236 6.79 -2.16 5.06
N PHE A 237 7.53 -1.48 5.93
CA PHE A 237 7.14 -1.31 7.33
C PHE A 237 6.58 0.10 7.49
N GLY A 238 5.25 0.21 7.58
CA GLY A 238 4.55 1.46 7.87
C GLY A 238 4.46 1.67 9.37
N LEU A 239 4.63 2.92 9.82
CA LEU A 239 4.45 3.31 11.21
C LEU A 239 3.32 4.34 11.28
N ASN A 240 2.25 4.02 12.01
CA ASN A 240 1.18 4.96 12.32
C ASN A 240 1.70 5.93 13.39
N ASN A 241 2.41 6.96 12.95
CA ASN A 241 3.13 7.89 13.81
C ASN A 241 2.33 9.19 14.03
N TYR A 242 2.08 9.50 15.30
CA TYR A 242 1.37 10.71 15.74
C TYR A 242 2.20 11.52 16.75
N GLU A 243 3.52 11.35 16.78
CA GLU A 243 4.40 12.05 17.74
C GLU A 243 4.41 13.56 17.51
N TRP A 244 4.22 14.01 16.26
CA TRP A 244 4.23 15.43 15.92
C TRP A 244 2.84 16.04 16.07
N CYS A 245 2.65 16.85 17.11
CA CYS A 245 1.42 17.59 17.38
C CYS A 245 1.66 19.11 17.31
N GLY A 246 0.79 19.83 16.58
CA GLY A 246 0.83 21.29 16.50
C GLY A 246 2.18 21.85 16.00
N ASP A 247 2.66 22.90 16.66
CA ASP A 247 3.89 23.62 16.29
C ASP A 247 5.17 22.95 16.83
N ALA A 248 5.15 21.62 17.06
CA ALA A 248 6.33 20.88 17.49
C ALA A 248 7.49 21.05 16.49
N THR A 249 8.73 20.94 16.98
CA THR A 249 9.94 21.06 16.16
C THR A 249 10.67 19.72 16.09
N ALA A 250 11.46 19.53 15.04
CA ALA A 250 12.11 18.25 14.72
C ALA A 250 13.01 17.68 15.85
N GLY A 251 13.52 18.53 16.76
CA GLY A 251 14.39 18.10 17.87
C GLY A 251 13.65 17.50 19.07
N CYS A 252 12.32 17.58 19.11
CA CYS A 252 11.50 17.06 20.22
C CYS A 252 11.01 15.62 20.00
N LEU A 253 11.33 14.98 18.86
CA LEU A 253 10.69 13.76 18.41
C LEU A 253 11.63 12.56 18.48
N GLN A 254 11.15 11.44 19.01
CA GLN A 254 11.85 10.14 18.90
C GLN A 254 11.98 9.73 17.41
N TRP A 255 11.15 10.31 16.54
CA TRP A 255 11.24 10.32 15.08
C TRP A 255 12.66 10.56 14.53
N GLN A 256 13.46 11.49 15.09
CA GLN A 256 14.83 11.75 14.63
C GLN A 256 15.77 10.55 14.89
N GLU A 257 15.64 9.88 16.03
CA GLU A 257 16.41 8.68 16.35
C GLU A 257 15.98 7.47 15.51
N ARG A 258 14.68 7.34 15.22
CA ARG A 258 14.07 6.23 14.47
C ARG A 258 14.32 6.31 12.96
N CYS A 259 13.91 7.40 12.32
CA CYS A 259 13.81 7.48 10.86
C CYS A 259 15.05 8.12 10.21
N LEU A 260 15.69 9.09 10.87
CA LEU A 260 16.84 9.80 10.31
C LEU A 260 18.18 9.17 10.73
N CYS A 261 18.36 8.80 12.00
CA CYS A 261 19.68 8.41 12.51
C CYS A 261 20.02 6.91 12.40
N ARG A 262 19.04 5.99 12.45
CA ARG A 262 19.29 4.53 12.41
C ARG A 262 19.10 3.89 11.04
N ILE A 263 18.15 4.37 10.22
CA ILE A 263 18.00 3.91 8.83
C ILE A 263 19.21 4.32 7.97
N GLN A 264 20.01 5.30 8.39
CA GLN A 264 21.23 5.71 7.69
C GLN A 264 22.51 4.97 8.12
N ARG A 265 22.47 4.02 9.08
CA ARG A 265 23.67 3.26 9.47
C ARG A 265 23.78 1.93 8.69
N PRO A 266 24.78 1.77 7.80
CA PRO A 266 24.93 0.57 6.97
C PRO A 266 25.37 -0.70 7.72
N SER A 267 25.74 -0.61 9.00
CA SER A 267 26.63 -1.58 9.65
C SER A 267 25.95 -2.62 10.56
N LEU A 268 24.62 -2.80 10.52
CA LEU A 268 23.93 -3.70 11.45
C LEU A 268 23.01 -4.74 10.80
N LEU A 269 23.05 -4.88 9.47
CA LEU A 269 22.34 -5.94 8.74
C LEU A 269 23.21 -6.52 7.60
N GLN A 270 24.47 -6.84 7.92
CA GLN A 270 25.21 -7.87 7.19
C GLN A 270 24.97 -9.22 7.85
#